data_AF-A0A0D2KJJ5-F1
#
_entry.id   AF-A0A0D2KJJ5-F1
#
_cell.length_a   1.000
_cell.length_b   1.000
_cell.length_c   1.000
_cell.angle_alpha   90.00
_cell.angle_beta   90.00
_cell.angle_gamma   90.00
#
_symmetry.space_group_name_H-M   'P 1'
#
loop_
_entity.id
_entity.type
_entity.pdbx_description
1 polymer ?
#
loop_
_entity_poly.entity_id
_entity_poly.type
_entity_poly.pdbx_seq_one_letter_code
_entity_poly.pdbx_strand_id
1 'polypeptide(L)' 'GVTDFAHAALEHLASAHDAIIEARAFQTHQANKRRSNEPTIAVNDLVFLSTKNLNLPKNRARKLLPKFIGPYRVISAKPE' A
#
# COMPACT_ATOMS: atom_id res chain seq x y z
N GLY A 1 10.79 29.47 -36.65
CA GLY A 1 10.75 30.79 -36.01
C GLY A 1 10.30 30.68 -34.57
N VAL A 2 10.13 31.80 -33.85
CA VAL A 2 9.71 31.82 -32.42
C VAL A 2 8.33 31.16 -32.22
N THR A 3 7.45 31.27 -33.22
CA THR A 3 6.14 30.60 -33.24
C THR A 3 6.27 29.08 -33.25
N ASP A 4 7.12 28.53 -34.11
CA ASP A 4 7.31 27.07 -34.23
C ASP A 4 7.91 26.49 -32.95
N PHE A 5 8.81 27.25 -32.30
CA PHE A 5 9.34 26.90 -30.98
C PHE A 5 8.23 26.86 -29.92
N ALA A 6 7.32 27.85 -29.90
CA ALA A 6 6.20 27.86 -28.96
C ALA A 6 5.23 26.69 -29.20
N HIS A 7 4.95 26.34 -30.46
CA HIS A 7 4.15 25.17 -30.80
C HIS A 7 4.80 23.87 -30.34
N ALA A 8 6.09 23.67 -30.64
CA ALA A 8 6.83 22.49 -30.18
C ALA A 8 6.86 22.39 -28.65
N ALA A 9 7.02 23.51 -27.94
CA ALA A 9 6.99 23.53 -26.47
C ALA A 9 5.64 23.07 -25.91
N LEU A 10 4.52 23.48 -26.52
CA LEU A 10 3.19 23.03 -26.11
C LEU A 10 2.97 21.55 -26.40
N GLU A 11 3.43 21.06 -27.54
CA GLU A 11 3.35 19.63 -27.89
C GLU A 11 4.18 18.76 -26.93
N HIS A 12 5.39 19.19 -26.59
CA HIS A 12 6.22 18.50 -25.62
C HIS A 12 5.59 18.48 -24.22
N LEU A 13 4.92 19.57 -23.82
CA LEU A 13 4.19 19.63 -22.55
C LEU A 13 3.04 18.62 -22.55
N ALA A 14 2.24 18.57 -23.61
CA ALA A 14 1.17 17.60 -23.76
C ALA A 14 1.69 16.16 -23.73
N SER A 15 2.75 15.86 -24.49
CA SER A 15 3.40 14.55 -24.51
C SER A 15 3.97 14.15 -23.14
N ALA A 16 4.59 15.08 -22.42
CA ALA A 16 5.08 14.83 -21.07
C ALA A 16 3.93 14.51 -20.10
N HIS A 17 2.80 15.18 -20.24
CA HIS A 17 1.62 14.92 -19.41
C HIS A 17 1.04 13.52 -19.68
N ASP A 18 0.92 13.13 -20.95
CA ASP A 18 0.44 11.81 -21.34
C ASP A 18 1.38 10.70 -20.82
N ALA A 19 2.69 10.90 -20.95
CA ALA A 19 3.69 9.98 -20.41
C ALA A 19 3.57 9.83 -18.88
N ILE A 20 3.26 10.90 -18.15
CA ILE A 20 3.02 10.84 -16.69
C ILE A 20 1.76 10.04 -16.38
N ILE A 21 0.68 10.21 -17.15
CA ILE A 21 -0.56 9.45 -16.97
C ILE A 21 -0.31 7.96 -17.21
N GLU A 22 0.36 7.61 -18.31
CA GLU A 22 0.69 6.23 -18.65
C GLU A 22 1.57 5.59 -17.56
N ALA A 23 2.61 6.30 -17.11
CA ALA A 23 3.49 5.82 -16.05
C ALA A 23 2.72 5.56 -14.75
N ARG A 24 1.76 6.44 -14.39
CA ARG A 24 0.89 6.23 -13.22
C ARG A 24 0.03 4.98 -13.37
N ALA A 25 -0.61 4.79 -14.53
CA ALA A 25 -1.44 3.61 -14.79
C ALA A 25 -0.61 2.31 -14.67
N PHE A 26 0.60 2.30 -15.23
CA PHE A 26 1.52 1.16 -15.13
C PHE A 26 1.95 0.90 -13.68
N GLN A 27 2.34 1.93 -12.93
CA GLN A 27 2.72 1.81 -11.52
C GLN A 27 1.56 1.27 -10.68
N THR A 28 0.34 1.78 -10.87
CA THR A 28 -0.85 1.29 -10.18
C THR A 28 -1.14 -0.17 -10.50
N HIS A 29 -1.06 -0.56 -11.77
CA HIS A 29 -1.22 -1.96 -12.18
C HIS A 29 -0.20 -2.88 -11.50
N GLN A 30 1.08 -2.51 -11.49
CA GLN A 30 2.13 -3.30 -10.85
C GLN A 30 2.03 -3.33 -9.33
N ALA A 31 1.63 -2.22 -8.70
CA ALA A 31 1.38 -2.16 -7.26
C ALA A 31 0.19 -3.05 -6.86
N ASN A 32 -0.87 -3.04 -7.66
CA ASN A 32 -2.07 -3.84 -7.43
C ASN A 32 -1.81 -5.34 -7.58
N LYS A 33 -0.89 -5.78 -8.46
CA LYS A 33 -0.49 -7.20 -8.57
C LYS A 33 -0.01 -7.80 -7.24
N ARG A 34 0.55 -6.99 -6.34
CA ARG A 34 1.05 -7.43 -5.03
C ARG A 34 0.02 -7.30 -3.91
N ARG A 35 -1.15 -6.70 -4.19
CA ARG A 35 -2.26 -6.70 -3.24
C ARG A 35 -2.95 -8.05 -3.32
N SER A 36 -2.85 -8.83 -2.26
CA SER A 36 -3.72 -9.98 -2.04
C SER A 36 -5.02 -9.49 -1.45
N ASN A 37 -6.12 -10.18 -1.75
CA ASN A 37 -7.35 -10.05 -0.95
C ASN A 37 -7.01 -10.32 0.52
N GLU A 38 -7.70 -9.62 1.41
CA GLU A 38 -7.58 -9.89 2.84
C GLU A 38 -7.97 -11.35 3.10
N PRO A 39 -7.17 -12.10 3.87
CA PRO A 39 -7.49 -13.48 4.16
C PRO A 39 -8.79 -13.54 4.97
N THR A 40 -9.68 -14.45 4.60
CA THR A 40 -10.88 -14.73 5.41
C THR A 40 -10.44 -15.37 6.71
N ILE A 41 -10.76 -14.73 7.84
CA ILE A 41 -10.44 -15.22 9.18
C ILE A 41 -11.71 -15.80 9.80
N ALA A 42 -11.68 -17.08 10.16
CA ALA A 42 -12.80 -17.78 10.78
C ALA A 42 -12.70 -17.79 12.31
N VAL A 43 -13.82 -18.07 12.96
CA VAL A 43 -13.83 -18.33 14.41
C VAL A 43 -13.02 -19.60 14.68
N ASN A 44 -12.18 -19.56 15.71
CA ASN A 44 -11.21 -20.57 16.14
C ASN A 44 -9.87 -20.61 15.38
N ASP A 45 -9.68 -19.78 14.35
CA ASP A 45 -8.36 -19.66 13.72
C ASP A 45 -7.33 -19.10 14.70
N LEU A 46 -6.08 -19.56 14.56
CA LEU A 46 -4.93 -19.06 15.29
C LEU A 46 -4.22 -18.00 14.43
N VAL A 47 -4.33 -16.74 14.83
CA VAL A 47 -3.80 -15.59 14.06
C VAL A 47 -2.76 -14.81 14.86
N PHE A 48 -1.75 -14.31 14.16
CA PHE A 48 -0.77 -13.39 14.72
C PHE A 48 -1.25 -11.94 14.61
N LEU A 49 -1.15 -11.19 15.71
CA LEU A 49 -1.49 -9.77 15.71
C LEU A 49 -0.26 -8.91 15.44
N SER A 50 -0.38 -7.96 14.51
CA SER A 50 0.69 -7.00 14.24
C SER A 50 0.82 -5.99 15.38
N THR A 51 2.05 -5.76 15.82
CA THR A 51 2.35 -4.79 16.87
C THR A 51 2.40 -3.34 16.38
N LYS A 52 2.17 -3.11 15.08
CA LYS A 52 2.23 -1.77 14.45
C LYS A 52 1.25 -0.77 15.08
N ASN A 53 0.04 -1.23 15.42
CA ASN A 53 -1.06 -0.40 15.94
C ASN A 53 -1.42 -0.75 17.40
N LEU A 54 -0.59 -1.53 18.10
CA LEU A 54 -0.83 -1.93 19.48
C LEU A 54 -0.09 -1.01 20.46
N ASN A 55 -0.72 -0.74 21.60
CA ASN A 55 -0.06 -0.03 22.69
C ASN A 55 0.85 -1.01 23.45
N LEU A 56 2.13 -1.03 23.07
CA LEU A 56 3.14 -1.89 23.67
C LEU A 56 3.69 -1.26 24.97
N PRO A 57 4.24 -2.06 25.89
CA PRO A 57 4.81 -1.54 27.14
C PRO A 57 5.84 -0.44 26.88
N LYS A 58 5.62 0.73 27.50
CA LYS A 58 6.33 2.00 27.23
C LYS A 58 7.85 1.93 27.47
N ASN A 59 8.32 1.01 28.32
CA ASN A 59 9.73 0.90 28.70
C ASN A 59 10.58 0.05 27.72
N ARG A 60 10.09 -0.25 26.51
CA ARG A 60 10.88 -0.94 25.48
C ARG A 60 10.97 -0.13 24.20
N ALA A 61 12.18 -0.08 23.65
CA ALA A 61 12.42 0.48 22.34
C ALA A 61 11.66 -0.32 21.27
N ARG A 62 10.92 0.38 20.39
CA ARG A 62 10.10 -0.23 19.32
C ARG A 62 10.91 -1.14 18.39
N LYS A 63 12.21 -0.87 18.20
CA LYS A 63 13.14 -1.66 17.39
C LYS A 63 13.38 -3.07 17.95
N LEU A 64 13.24 -3.26 19.26
CA LEU A 64 13.47 -4.54 19.95
C LEU A 64 12.19 -5.32 20.21
N LEU A 65 11.03 -4.81 19.77
CA LEU A 65 9.76 -5.50 19.95
C LEU A 65 9.50 -6.41 18.76
N PRO A 66 8.89 -7.59 19.00
CA PRO A 66 8.50 -8.47 17.91
C PRO A 66 7.47 -7.77 17.03
N LYS A 67 7.57 -7.98 15.72
CA LYS A 67 6.64 -7.40 14.73
C LYS A 67 5.22 -7.98 14.84
N PHE A 68 5.13 -9.20 15.36
CA PHE A 68 3.90 -9.94 15.59
C PHE A 68 3.91 -10.58 16.97
N ILE A 69 2.76 -10.63 17.62
CA ILE A 69 2.57 -11.30 18.91
C ILE A 69 1.56 -12.43 18.75
N GLY A 70 1.89 -13.57 19.37
CA GLY A 70 1.03 -14.72 19.69
C GLY A 70 0.15 -15.32 18.60
N PRO A 71 -0.03 -16.65 18.54
CA PRO A 71 -1.24 -17.18 17.92
C PRO A 71 -2.41 -16.93 18.87
N TYR A 72 -3.26 -15.95 18.54
CA TYR A 72 -4.51 -15.69 19.24
C TYR A 72 -5.64 -16.46 18.57
N ARG A 73 -6.50 -17.06 19.38
CA ARG A 73 -7.72 -17.70 18.88
C ARG A 73 -8.78 -16.64 18.62
N VAL A 74 -9.35 -16.64 17.42
CA VAL A 74 -10.45 -15.76 17.06
C VAL A 74 -11.74 -16.24 17.74
N ILE A 75 -12.36 -15.40 18.56
CA ILE A 75 -13.58 -15.76 19.33
C ILE A 75 -14.85 -15.46 18.51
N SER A 76 -14.81 -14.39 17.71
CA SER A 76 -15.93 -13.91 16.91
C SER A 76 -15.36 -13.26 15.65
N ALA A 77 -15.90 -13.59 14.49
CA ALA A 77 -15.61 -12.93 13.23
C ALA A 77 -16.89 -12.23 12.74
N LYS A 78 -16.78 -10.96 12.38
CA LYS A 78 -17.85 -10.20 11.71
C LYS A 78 -17.35 -9.88 10.31
N PRO A 79 -17.65 -10.71 9.30
CA PRO A 79 -17.42 -10.32 7.92
C PRO A 79 -18.33 -9.12 7.59
N GLU A 80 -17.78 -8.07 6.98
CA GLU A 80 -18.55 -6.95 6.42
C GLU A 80 -19.30 -7.37 5.15
#